data_AF-A0A2D9C3L3-F1
#
_entry.id   AF-A0A2D9C3L3-F1
#
_cell.length_a   1.000
_cell.length_b   1.000
_cell.length_c   1.000
_cell.angle_alpha   90.00
_cell.angle_beta   90.00
_cell.angle_gamma   90.00
#
_symmetry.space_group_name_H-M   'P 1'
#
loop_
_entity.id
_entity.type
_entity.pdbx_description
1 polymer ?
#
loop_
_entity_poly.entity_id
_entity_poly.type
_entity_poly.pdbx_seq_one_letter_code
_entity_poly.pdbx_strand_id
1 'polypeptide(L)'
;MKIKRIEINNFYSVKNIEFDIGNQGEGVVMIEGRNKDTKGSNGSGKSALIEALVWGLFGRTIRKSTEEALVNNRTRKNCSVRVEVNDLVIERGKRPTYLKLIKDGQDITTDNATNTQKLIDELLNTNYKVFLASTIFGQQNNIEFLTATPDDKRTIIKNFLNLDDLFALRDSVKYLKSEYNQGAKRLSAILEEHEGTVKTYDYDISEARKSLEGIDSELMDKCRNLTLAEVVAVRDHNQRIDWEEKDLLRTLQGEQKRAQDFLRDARAKTCRSCGQSVKKAMDEDQLADKMTAFDMEMEGIQSSIDLLKKGRQKEIVSPEEYDKVSKYKTFEDKISFLQKQKEQTLEKIQNVYDERGDYNTNYEIMKFWEKAFSENGVVKFVIRNVLEYFNAKVNFYLSHLSQGKFFIEFDESLTETITHKSHTIHYISLSGGEKKKISLAVMLGLQSLLKISNTEDVNIMFFDEIAESLDAEGMEGLYILLSELKKTKTLYVITHNNYLKSLMDNAKTVTMIKSNGTSKLSLRK
;
A
#
# COMPACT_ATOMS: atom_id res chain seq x y z
N MET A 1 -27.24 -19.72 -12.39
CA MET A 1 -26.69 -19.89 -13.74
C MET A 1 -27.62 -20.79 -14.55
N LYS A 2 -28.30 -20.25 -15.55
CA LYS A 2 -29.23 -20.97 -16.41
C LYS A 2 -28.60 -21.25 -17.76
N ILE A 3 -27.96 -22.41 -17.88
CA ILE A 3 -27.50 -22.93 -19.18
C ILE A 3 -28.74 -23.25 -20.00
N LYS A 4 -28.78 -22.86 -21.28
CA LYS A 4 -29.94 -23.04 -22.17
C LYS A 4 -29.63 -24.05 -23.27
N ARG A 5 -28.56 -23.78 -24.02
CA ARG A 5 -28.27 -24.45 -25.29
C ARG A 5 -26.77 -24.62 -25.50
N ILE A 6 -26.40 -25.68 -26.19
CA ILE A 6 -25.02 -25.93 -26.64
C ILE A 6 -24.99 -26.35 -28.10
N GLU A 7 -24.05 -25.79 -28.85
CA GLU A 7 -23.68 -26.21 -30.18
C GLU A 7 -22.21 -26.67 -30.17
N ILE A 8 -21.94 -27.85 -30.71
CA ILE A 8 -20.62 -28.48 -30.70
C ILE A 8 -20.25 -28.85 -32.11
N ASN A 9 -19.11 -28.35 -32.58
CA ASN A 9 -18.55 -28.64 -33.89
C ASN A 9 -17.13 -29.22 -33.74
N ASN A 10 -16.89 -30.37 -34.37
CA ASN A 10 -15.58 -31.02 -34.48
C ASN A 10 -14.79 -31.14 -33.15
N PHE A 11 -15.46 -31.45 -32.05
CA PHE A 11 -14.88 -31.63 -30.71
C PHE A 11 -14.76 -33.11 -30.35
N TYR A 12 -13.56 -33.63 -30.08
CA TYR A 12 -13.29 -35.06 -29.96
C TYR A 12 -13.93 -35.87 -31.10
N SER A 13 -14.82 -36.83 -30.80
CA SER A 13 -15.56 -37.61 -31.79
C SER A 13 -16.81 -36.89 -32.30
N VAL A 14 -17.26 -35.82 -31.63
CA VAL A 14 -18.48 -35.08 -31.99
C VAL A 14 -18.23 -34.27 -33.26
N LYS A 15 -19.06 -34.48 -34.29
CA LYS A 15 -18.95 -33.75 -35.55
C LYS A 15 -19.77 -32.45 -35.55
N ASN A 16 -21.06 -32.58 -35.27
CA ASN A 16 -22.01 -31.48 -35.15
C ASN A 16 -23.15 -31.93 -34.23
N ILE A 17 -23.39 -31.18 -33.16
CA ILE A 17 -24.50 -31.36 -32.23
C ILE A 17 -25.05 -29.97 -31.90
N GLU A 18 -26.36 -29.86 -31.86
CA GLU A 18 -27.10 -28.71 -31.35
C GLU A 18 -28.13 -29.27 -30.35
N PHE A 19 -28.07 -28.80 -29.11
CA PHE A 19 -28.83 -29.40 -28.02
C PHE A 19 -29.29 -28.37 -26.99
N ASP A 20 -30.60 -28.34 -26.73
CA ASP A 20 -31.22 -27.50 -25.71
C ASP A 20 -31.04 -28.12 -24.32
N ILE A 21 -29.78 -28.19 -23.87
CA ILE A 21 -29.33 -28.90 -22.67
C ILE A 21 -29.95 -28.38 -21.35
N GLY A 22 -30.45 -27.16 -21.32
CA GLY A 22 -31.09 -26.59 -20.13
C GLY A 22 -32.60 -26.53 -20.14
N ASN A 23 -33.21 -26.76 -21.31
CA ASN A 23 -34.64 -26.59 -21.53
C ASN A 23 -35.36 -27.95 -21.65
N GLN A 24 -34.86 -28.98 -20.96
CA GLN A 24 -35.50 -30.30 -20.92
C GLN A 24 -36.62 -30.40 -19.86
N GLY A 25 -36.77 -29.38 -19.02
CA GLY A 25 -37.64 -29.39 -17.84
C GLY A 25 -36.96 -30.02 -16.62
N GLU A 26 -37.57 -29.84 -15.45
CA GLU A 26 -37.16 -30.49 -14.21
C GLU A 26 -37.39 -32.00 -14.31
N GLY A 27 -36.41 -32.79 -13.89
CA GLY A 27 -36.46 -34.25 -14.07
C GLY A 27 -35.11 -34.87 -14.39
N VAL A 28 -35.15 -36.16 -14.71
CA VAL A 28 -33.97 -36.94 -15.10
C VAL A 28 -33.95 -37.12 -16.61
N VAL A 29 -32.77 -36.92 -17.20
CA VAL A 29 -32.46 -37.19 -18.61
C VAL A 29 -31.32 -38.21 -18.66
N MET A 30 -31.59 -39.40 -19.17
CA MET A 30 -30.55 -40.40 -19.38
C MET A 30 -29.75 -40.09 -20.64
N ILE A 31 -28.42 -40.18 -20.55
CA ILE A 31 -27.52 -40.13 -21.71
C ILE A 31 -27.03 -41.54 -22.00
N GLU A 32 -27.55 -42.12 -23.08
CA GLU A 32 -27.14 -43.43 -23.57
C GLU A 32 -26.12 -43.33 -24.71
N GLY A 33 -25.42 -44.43 -24.96
CA GLY A 33 -24.38 -44.51 -25.98
C GLY A 33 -24.54 -45.73 -26.87
N ARG A 34 -24.43 -45.56 -28.18
CA ARG A 34 -24.36 -46.63 -29.17
C ARG A 34 -23.18 -46.40 -30.10
N ASN A 35 -22.16 -47.22 -29.98
CA ASN A 35 -20.99 -47.20 -30.83
C ASN A 35 -21.10 -48.30 -31.90
N LYS A 36 -21.49 -47.90 -33.12
CA LYS A 36 -21.63 -48.82 -34.26
C LYS A 36 -20.27 -49.33 -34.76
N ASP A 37 -19.18 -48.62 -34.50
CA ASP A 37 -17.83 -49.01 -34.92
C ASP A 37 -17.33 -50.23 -34.13
N THR A 38 -17.72 -50.34 -32.86
CA THR A 38 -17.27 -51.42 -31.96
C THR A 38 -18.39 -52.33 -31.47
N LYS A 39 -19.64 -52.13 -31.94
CA LYS A 39 -20.85 -52.83 -31.48
C LYS A 39 -21.06 -52.79 -29.96
N GLY A 40 -20.67 -51.69 -29.30
CA GLY A 40 -20.80 -51.49 -27.87
C GLY A 40 -21.38 -50.12 -27.50
N SER A 41 -21.38 -49.75 -26.22
CA SER A 41 -21.80 -48.40 -25.77
C SER A 41 -20.61 -47.45 -25.52
N ASN A 42 -19.43 -48.02 -25.23
CA ASN A 42 -18.24 -47.28 -24.83
C ASN A 42 -17.61 -46.55 -26.01
N GLY A 43 -17.04 -45.38 -25.72
CA GLY A 43 -16.40 -44.54 -26.74
C GLY A 43 -17.37 -43.91 -27.75
N SER A 44 -18.68 -43.92 -27.48
CA SER A 44 -19.73 -43.29 -28.30
C SER A 44 -19.78 -41.77 -28.20
N GLY A 45 -19.14 -41.18 -27.19
CA GLY A 45 -19.07 -39.73 -26.98
C GLY A 45 -19.96 -39.18 -25.86
N LYS A 46 -20.53 -40.03 -24.99
CA LYS A 46 -21.36 -39.62 -23.83
C LYS A 46 -20.69 -38.52 -22.99
N SER A 47 -19.53 -38.81 -22.41
CA SER A 47 -18.75 -37.84 -21.62
C SER A 47 -18.17 -36.69 -22.47
N ALA A 48 -18.04 -36.88 -23.79
CA ALA A 48 -17.58 -35.80 -24.69
C ALA A 48 -18.59 -34.66 -24.80
N LEU A 49 -19.89 -34.93 -24.61
CA LEU A 49 -20.93 -33.90 -24.52
C LEU A 49 -20.73 -33.01 -23.29
N ILE A 50 -20.45 -33.63 -22.14
CA ILE A 50 -20.19 -32.93 -20.87
C ILE A 50 -18.88 -32.13 -20.97
N GLU A 51 -17.82 -32.76 -21.49
CA GLU A 51 -16.53 -32.12 -21.74
C GLU A 51 -16.63 -30.90 -22.65
N ALA A 52 -17.44 -30.98 -23.72
CA ALA A 52 -17.64 -29.86 -24.63
C ALA A 52 -18.29 -28.67 -23.91
N LEU A 53 -19.28 -28.90 -23.05
CA LEU A 53 -19.91 -27.84 -22.26
C LEU A 53 -18.89 -27.16 -21.33
N VAL A 54 -18.13 -27.94 -20.56
CA VAL A 54 -17.12 -27.42 -19.63
C VAL A 54 -16.05 -26.64 -20.39
N TRP A 55 -15.57 -27.17 -21.52
CA TRP A 55 -14.60 -26.48 -22.36
C TRP A 55 -15.19 -25.21 -22.99
N GLY A 56 -16.44 -25.24 -23.44
CA GLY A 56 -17.13 -24.08 -24.00
C GLY A 56 -17.24 -22.93 -23.00
N LEU A 57 -17.55 -23.24 -21.74
CA LEU A 57 -17.68 -22.23 -20.67
C LEU A 57 -16.31 -21.69 -20.22
N PHE A 58 -15.33 -22.57 -19.97
CA PHE A 58 -14.10 -22.22 -19.23
C PHE A 58 -12.78 -22.41 -20.01
N GLY A 59 -12.84 -22.91 -21.24
CA GLY A 59 -11.66 -23.20 -22.05
C GLY A 59 -10.80 -24.37 -21.56
N ARG A 60 -11.28 -25.14 -20.57
CA ARG A 60 -10.58 -26.27 -19.94
C ARG A 60 -11.45 -27.51 -19.98
N THR A 61 -10.84 -28.67 -20.22
CA THR A 61 -11.51 -29.97 -20.18
C THR A 61 -11.42 -30.58 -18.78
N ILE A 62 -12.41 -31.38 -18.40
CA ILE A 62 -12.48 -32.12 -17.13
C ILE A 62 -11.26 -33.01 -17.00
N ARG A 63 -10.95 -33.78 -18.05
CA ARG A 63 -9.74 -34.60 -18.12
C ARG A 63 -8.56 -33.83 -18.69
N LYS A 64 -7.34 -34.24 -18.35
CA LYS A 64 -6.14 -33.75 -19.05
C LYS A 64 -6.21 -34.15 -20.53
N SER A 65 -6.26 -33.16 -21.42
CA SER A 65 -6.33 -33.34 -22.86
C SER A 65 -5.33 -32.41 -23.54
N THR A 66 -4.72 -32.86 -24.63
CA THR A 66 -3.91 -31.98 -25.47
C THR A 66 -4.81 -31.18 -26.40
N GLU A 67 -4.31 -30.02 -26.86
CA GLU A 67 -5.00 -29.19 -27.84
C GLU A 67 -5.28 -29.94 -29.15
N GLU A 68 -4.38 -30.85 -29.53
CA GLU A 68 -4.54 -31.66 -30.74
C GLU A 68 -5.65 -32.69 -30.58
N ALA A 69 -5.69 -33.38 -29.44
CA ALA A 69 -6.68 -34.42 -29.16
C ALA A 69 -8.10 -33.86 -29.04
N LEU A 70 -8.24 -32.58 -28.67
CA LEU A 70 -9.52 -31.89 -28.55
C LEU A 70 -10.20 -31.70 -29.91
N VAL A 71 -9.42 -31.47 -30.96
CA VAL A 71 -9.94 -31.29 -32.32
C VAL A 71 -10.22 -32.64 -32.95
N ASN A 72 -11.38 -32.79 -33.59
CA ASN A 72 -11.76 -34.04 -34.24
C ASN A 72 -10.68 -34.54 -35.21
N ASN A 73 -10.17 -35.75 -34.99
CA ASN A 73 -9.03 -36.30 -35.76
C ASN A 73 -9.32 -36.51 -37.26
N ARG A 74 -10.60 -36.50 -37.69
CA ARG A 74 -10.98 -36.59 -39.11
C ARG A 74 -11.04 -35.22 -39.76
N THR A 75 -11.72 -34.25 -39.13
CA THR A 75 -11.85 -32.89 -39.68
C THR A 75 -10.57 -32.08 -39.51
N ARG A 76 -9.87 -32.25 -38.38
CA ARG A 76 -8.59 -31.61 -37.99
C ARG A 76 -8.58 -30.07 -37.91
N LYS A 77 -9.71 -29.42 -38.20
CA LYS A 77 -9.91 -27.96 -38.17
C LYS A 77 -11.35 -27.61 -37.76
N ASN A 78 -11.62 -26.32 -37.55
CA ASN A 78 -12.95 -25.77 -37.27
C ASN A 78 -13.62 -26.44 -36.06
N CYS A 79 -12.87 -26.63 -34.98
CA CYS A 79 -13.45 -27.03 -33.71
C CYS A 79 -14.08 -25.81 -33.06
N SER A 80 -15.35 -25.87 -32.70
CA SER A 80 -15.98 -24.81 -31.92
C SER A 80 -17.02 -25.36 -30.96
N VAL A 81 -17.21 -24.64 -29.86
CA VAL A 81 -18.32 -24.84 -28.94
C VAL A 81 -18.96 -23.48 -28.68
N ARG A 82 -20.27 -23.40 -28.88
CA ARG A 82 -21.10 -22.23 -28.57
C ARG A 82 -22.06 -22.62 -27.45
N VAL A 83 -22.05 -21.87 -26.36
CA VAL A 83 -22.92 -22.09 -25.20
C VAL A 83 -23.77 -20.86 -24.97
N GLU A 84 -25.08 -21.05 -24.89
CA GLU A 84 -26.03 -20.02 -24.46
C GLU A 84 -26.34 -20.23 -22.98
N VAL A 85 -26.07 -19.23 -22.16
CA VAL A 85 -26.23 -19.27 -20.69
C VAL A 85 -26.67 -17.91 -20.19
N ASN A 86 -27.70 -17.85 -19.36
CA ASN A 86 -28.33 -16.59 -18.93
C ASN A 86 -28.67 -15.71 -20.16
N ASP A 87 -28.20 -14.48 -20.19
CA ASP A 87 -28.24 -13.47 -21.25
C ASP A 87 -26.97 -13.47 -22.13
N LEU A 88 -26.07 -14.45 -21.93
CA LEU A 88 -24.77 -14.55 -22.56
C LEU A 88 -24.73 -15.65 -23.64
N VAL A 89 -23.87 -15.41 -24.63
CA VAL A 89 -23.40 -16.43 -25.58
C VAL A 89 -21.87 -16.44 -25.53
N ILE A 90 -21.32 -17.61 -25.21
CA ILE A 90 -19.87 -17.86 -25.18
C ILE A 90 -19.53 -18.77 -26.35
N GLU A 91 -18.66 -18.32 -27.25
CA GLU A 91 -18.19 -19.12 -28.38
C GLU A 91 -16.67 -19.28 -28.34
N ARG A 92 -16.20 -20.52 -28.31
CA ARG A 92 -14.77 -20.85 -28.35
C ARG A 92 -14.46 -21.64 -29.59
N GLY A 93 -13.32 -21.33 -30.20
CA GLY A 93 -12.81 -22.04 -31.34
C GLY A 93 -11.39 -22.54 -31.16
N LYS A 94 -11.07 -23.63 -31.85
CA LYS A 94 -9.71 -24.14 -32.02
C LYS A 94 -9.46 -24.50 -33.49
N ARG A 95 -8.30 -24.08 -33.99
CA ARG A 95 -7.90 -24.18 -35.40
C ARG A 95 -8.97 -23.58 -36.35
N PRO A 96 -9.18 -22.23 -36.33
CA PRO A 96 -8.41 -21.20 -35.62
C PRO A 96 -8.79 -21.02 -34.15
N THR A 97 -7.87 -20.51 -33.32
CA THR A 97 -8.11 -20.25 -31.88
C THR A 97 -8.81 -18.91 -31.69
N TYR A 98 -9.95 -18.90 -31.00
CA TYR A 98 -10.64 -17.66 -30.61
C TYR A 98 -11.53 -17.88 -29.39
N LEU A 99 -11.90 -16.78 -28.73
CA LEU A 99 -12.93 -16.70 -27.70
C LEU A 99 -13.77 -15.46 -28.01
N LYS A 100 -15.09 -15.62 -28.05
CA LYS A 100 -16.06 -14.54 -28.19
C LYS A 100 -17.06 -14.58 -27.05
N LEU A 101 -17.41 -13.41 -26.54
CA LEU A 101 -18.43 -13.19 -25.53
C LEU A 101 -19.45 -12.19 -26.05
N ILE A 102 -20.70 -12.61 -26.10
CA ILE A 102 -21.82 -11.77 -26.54
C ILE A 102 -22.81 -11.68 -25.39
N LYS A 103 -23.26 -10.47 -25.05
CA LYS A 103 -24.31 -10.21 -24.05
C LYS A 103 -25.42 -9.41 -24.71
N ASP A 104 -26.67 -9.87 -24.62
CA ASP A 104 -27.83 -9.21 -25.24
C ASP A 104 -27.64 -8.89 -26.74
N GLY A 105 -26.89 -9.74 -27.46
CA GLY A 105 -26.58 -9.55 -28.88
C GLY A 105 -25.40 -8.63 -29.19
N GLN A 106 -24.81 -7.97 -28.19
CA GLN A 106 -23.62 -7.14 -28.34
C GLN A 106 -22.34 -7.92 -28.02
N ASP A 107 -21.35 -7.86 -28.91
CA ASP A 107 -20.02 -8.41 -28.66
C ASP A 107 -19.30 -7.54 -27.61
N ILE A 108 -19.00 -8.16 -26.46
CA ILE A 108 -18.29 -7.54 -25.33
C ILE A 108 -16.94 -8.25 -25.08
N THR A 109 -16.41 -8.95 -26.09
CA THR A 109 -15.10 -9.58 -26.05
C THR A 109 -14.04 -8.53 -25.76
N THR A 110 -13.12 -8.85 -24.84
CA THR A 110 -12.06 -7.92 -24.43
C THR A 110 -10.81 -8.06 -25.30
N ASP A 111 -9.77 -7.34 -24.95
CA ASP A 111 -8.48 -7.27 -25.68
C ASP A 111 -7.76 -8.63 -25.81
N ASN A 112 -7.98 -9.55 -24.87
CA ASN A 112 -7.38 -10.87 -24.90
C ASN A 112 -8.25 -11.94 -24.21
N ALA A 113 -8.00 -13.21 -24.56
CA ALA A 113 -8.79 -14.34 -24.06
C ALA A 113 -8.75 -14.50 -22.52
N THR A 114 -7.67 -14.08 -21.86
CA THR A 114 -7.55 -14.15 -20.40
C THR A 114 -8.49 -13.15 -19.73
N ASN A 115 -8.49 -11.90 -20.19
CA ASN A 115 -9.40 -10.86 -19.68
C ASN A 115 -10.85 -11.19 -20.03
N THR A 116 -11.10 -11.77 -21.22
CA THR A 116 -12.45 -12.19 -21.60
C THR A 116 -12.93 -13.34 -20.71
N GLN A 117 -12.05 -14.30 -20.35
CA GLN A 117 -12.41 -15.35 -19.39
C GLN A 117 -12.75 -14.77 -18.01
N LYS A 118 -11.98 -13.80 -17.51
CA LYS A 118 -12.29 -13.15 -16.23
C LYS A 118 -13.67 -12.51 -16.24
N LEU A 119 -13.98 -11.78 -17.31
CA LEU A 119 -15.30 -11.18 -17.50
C LEU A 119 -16.41 -12.24 -17.57
N ILE A 120 -16.16 -13.39 -18.20
CA ILE A 120 -17.09 -14.54 -18.20
C ILE A 120 -17.32 -15.05 -16.77
N ASP A 121 -16.25 -15.29 -16.02
CA ASP A 121 -16.32 -15.84 -14.66
C ASP A 121 -17.07 -14.87 -13.71
N GLU A 122 -16.84 -13.56 -13.86
CA GLU A 122 -17.55 -12.49 -13.15
C GLU A 122 -19.05 -12.44 -13.50
N LEU A 123 -19.39 -12.44 -14.80
CA LEU A 123 -20.80 -12.37 -15.25
C LEU A 123 -21.58 -13.65 -14.90
N LEU A 124 -20.93 -14.80 -14.86
CA LEU A 124 -21.55 -16.06 -14.44
C LEU A 124 -21.56 -16.24 -12.91
N ASN A 125 -20.83 -15.39 -12.17
CA ASN A 125 -20.58 -15.53 -10.73
C ASN A 125 -20.10 -16.95 -10.35
N THR A 126 -19.24 -17.53 -11.19
CA THR A 126 -18.68 -18.87 -10.98
C THR A 126 -17.42 -19.07 -11.80
N ASN A 127 -16.52 -19.93 -11.33
CA ASN A 127 -15.30 -20.29 -12.05
C ASN A 127 -15.25 -21.80 -12.36
N TYR A 128 -14.29 -22.21 -13.19
CA TYR A 128 -14.10 -23.60 -13.61
C TYR A 128 -14.13 -24.61 -12.45
N LYS A 129 -13.42 -24.31 -11.34
CA LYS A 129 -13.32 -25.24 -10.22
C LYS A 129 -14.66 -25.38 -9.51
N VAL A 130 -15.33 -24.25 -9.26
CA VAL A 130 -16.64 -24.21 -8.61
C VAL A 130 -17.71 -24.89 -9.47
N PHE A 131 -17.70 -24.66 -10.78
CA PHE A 131 -18.64 -25.30 -11.70
C PHE A 131 -18.46 -26.82 -11.73
N LEU A 132 -17.23 -27.31 -11.88
CA LEU A 132 -16.96 -28.75 -11.83
C LEU A 132 -17.46 -29.36 -10.51
N ALA A 133 -17.12 -28.71 -9.41
CA ALA A 133 -17.43 -29.20 -8.07
C ALA A 133 -18.93 -29.24 -7.74
N SER A 134 -19.70 -28.37 -8.39
CA SER A 134 -21.14 -28.22 -8.14
C SER A 134 -22.02 -28.89 -9.17
N THR A 135 -21.52 -29.13 -10.39
CA THR A 135 -22.37 -29.51 -11.53
C THR A 135 -21.99 -30.87 -12.11
N ILE A 136 -20.76 -31.33 -11.93
CA ILE A 136 -20.25 -32.57 -12.54
C ILE A 136 -19.90 -33.59 -11.44
N PHE A 137 -20.57 -34.73 -11.40
CA PHE A 137 -20.27 -35.83 -10.48
C PHE A 137 -19.91 -37.06 -11.30
N GLY A 138 -18.71 -37.60 -11.15
CA GLY A 138 -18.32 -38.79 -11.92
C GLY A 138 -16.88 -39.23 -11.69
N GLN A 139 -16.50 -40.35 -12.31
CA GLN A 139 -15.20 -41.01 -12.05
C GLN A 139 -13.97 -40.13 -12.31
N GLN A 140 -14.08 -39.15 -13.21
CA GLN A 140 -12.96 -38.27 -13.57
C GLN A 140 -12.95 -36.96 -12.78
N ASN A 141 -14.02 -36.64 -12.04
CA ASN A 141 -14.09 -35.47 -11.17
C ASN A 141 -13.91 -35.87 -9.70
N ASN A 142 -12.70 -36.28 -9.36
CA ASN A 142 -12.35 -36.65 -7.98
C ASN A 142 -11.93 -35.39 -7.21
N ILE A 143 -12.90 -34.65 -6.66
CA ILE A 143 -12.57 -33.80 -5.51
C ILE A 143 -12.27 -34.75 -4.35
N GLU A 144 -11.00 -34.97 -4.13
CA GLU A 144 -10.44 -35.79 -3.06
C GLU A 144 -10.55 -35.09 -1.70
N PHE A 145 -11.72 -34.54 -1.35
CA PHE A 145 -11.90 -33.76 -0.12
C PHE A 145 -11.53 -34.58 1.12
N LEU A 146 -11.92 -35.85 1.17
CA LEU A 146 -11.66 -36.74 2.31
C LEU A 146 -10.20 -37.16 2.43
N THR A 147 -9.44 -37.18 1.34
CA THR A 147 -8.01 -37.54 1.34
C THR A 147 -7.09 -36.32 1.29
N ALA A 148 -7.65 -35.13 1.12
CA ALA A 148 -6.94 -33.86 1.12
C ALA A 148 -6.42 -33.51 2.52
N THR A 149 -5.30 -32.78 2.55
CA THR A 149 -4.76 -32.23 3.79
C THR A 149 -5.72 -31.19 4.39
N PRO A 150 -5.63 -30.87 5.70
CA PRO A 150 -6.46 -29.82 6.30
C PRO A 150 -6.40 -28.48 5.56
N ASP A 151 -5.22 -28.09 5.06
CA ASP A 151 -5.04 -26.84 4.30
C ASP A 151 -5.65 -26.92 2.90
N ASP A 152 -5.56 -28.07 2.24
CA ASP A 152 -6.25 -28.31 0.97
C ASP A 152 -7.77 -28.32 1.14
N LYS A 153 -8.29 -28.94 2.21
CA LYS A 153 -9.73 -28.92 2.55
C LYS A 153 -10.22 -27.50 2.79
N ARG A 154 -9.46 -26.69 3.53
CA ARG A 154 -9.76 -25.26 3.71
C ARG A 154 -9.77 -24.54 2.37
N THR A 155 -8.80 -24.82 1.50
CA THR A 155 -8.74 -24.26 0.15
C THR A 155 -9.95 -24.66 -0.68
N ILE A 156 -10.41 -25.91 -0.58
CA ILE A 156 -11.63 -26.37 -1.22
C ILE A 156 -12.83 -25.57 -0.70
N ILE A 157 -13.06 -25.51 0.62
CA ILE A 157 -14.20 -24.75 1.19
C ILE A 157 -14.12 -23.26 0.80
N LYS A 158 -12.93 -22.65 0.82
CA LYS A 158 -12.73 -21.26 0.36
C LYS A 158 -13.21 -21.06 -1.08
N ASN A 159 -12.85 -21.98 -1.99
CA ASN A 159 -13.30 -21.93 -3.38
C ASN A 159 -14.82 -22.08 -3.47
N PHE A 160 -15.42 -23.00 -2.69
CA PHE A 160 -16.88 -23.21 -2.67
C PHE A 160 -17.65 -22.02 -2.06
N LEU A 161 -17.06 -21.28 -1.15
CA LEU A 161 -17.66 -20.08 -0.57
C LEU A 161 -17.32 -18.80 -1.36
N ASN A 162 -16.56 -18.92 -2.46
CA ASN A 162 -16.06 -17.81 -3.26
C ASN A 162 -15.36 -16.72 -2.42
N LEU A 163 -14.52 -17.14 -1.47
CA LEU A 163 -13.82 -16.20 -0.57
C LEU A 163 -12.58 -15.55 -1.20
N ASP A 164 -12.37 -15.70 -2.51
CA ASP A 164 -11.18 -15.20 -3.21
C ASP A 164 -11.04 -13.68 -3.08
N ASP A 165 -12.15 -12.94 -3.10
CA ASP A 165 -12.17 -11.49 -2.89
C ASP A 165 -11.64 -11.09 -1.51
N LEU A 166 -11.93 -11.87 -0.46
CA LEU A 166 -11.40 -11.61 0.88
C LEU A 166 -9.88 -11.75 0.94
N PHE A 167 -9.30 -12.63 0.13
CA PHE A 167 -7.83 -12.76 0.03
C PHE A 167 -7.22 -11.63 -0.78
N ALA A 168 -7.87 -11.17 -1.85
CA ALA A 168 -7.45 -9.98 -2.57
C ALA A 168 -7.41 -8.75 -1.65
N LEU A 169 -8.38 -8.62 -0.73
CA LEU A 169 -8.36 -7.61 0.32
C LEU A 169 -7.16 -7.78 1.26
N ARG A 170 -6.81 -9.01 1.66
CA ARG A 170 -5.63 -9.27 2.51
C ARG A 170 -4.33 -8.81 1.84
N ASP A 171 -4.17 -9.07 0.55
CA ASP A 171 -2.97 -8.65 -0.18
C ASP A 171 -2.91 -7.13 -0.33
N SER A 172 -4.07 -6.49 -0.56
CA SER A 172 -4.19 -5.02 -0.54
C SER A 172 -3.83 -4.43 0.83
N VAL A 173 -4.28 -5.06 1.92
CA VAL A 173 -3.95 -4.65 3.29
C VAL A 173 -2.46 -4.82 3.59
N LYS A 174 -1.83 -5.91 3.12
CA LYS A 174 -0.38 -6.10 3.27
C LYS A 174 0.41 -5.03 2.54
N TYR A 175 -0.02 -4.68 1.33
CA TYR A 175 0.58 -3.60 0.56
C TYR A 175 0.48 -2.27 1.32
N LEU A 176 -0.74 -1.88 1.72
CA LEU A 176 -0.97 -0.64 2.48
C LEU A 176 -0.22 -0.62 3.81
N LYS A 177 -0.16 -1.74 4.55
CA LYS A 177 0.63 -1.85 5.78
C LYS A 177 2.12 -1.55 5.51
N SER A 178 2.66 -2.11 4.44
CA SER A 178 4.06 -1.88 4.04
C SER A 178 4.29 -0.42 3.69
N GLU A 179 3.40 0.18 2.89
CA GLU A 179 3.42 1.60 2.52
C GLU A 179 3.40 2.50 3.77
N TYR A 180 2.48 2.27 4.71
CA TYR A 180 2.40 3.08 5.93
C TYR A 180 3.63 2.93 6.83
N ASN A 181 4.18 1.72 6.96
CA ASN A 181 5.41 1.49 7.71
C ASN A 181 6.62 2.18 7.08
N GLN A 182 6.73 2.15 5.75
CA GLN A 182 7.81 2.84 5.02
C GLN A 182 7.67 4.36 5.14
N GLY A 183 6.45 4.90 5.03
CA GLY A 183 6.17 6.31 5.26
C GLY A 183 6.55 6.76 6.67
N ALA A 184 6.16 6.02 7.71
CA ALA A 184 6.52 6.31 9.10
C ALA A 184 8.05 6.31 9.34
N LYS A 185 8.78 5.40 8.69
CA LYS A 185 10.26 5.37 8.75
C LYS A 185 10.88 6.57 8.05
N ARG A 186 10.38 6.93 6.87
CA ARG A 186 10.85 8.11 6.13
C ARG A 186 10.64 9.39 6.95
N LEU A 187 9.46 9.56 7.54
CA LEU A 187 9.15 10.72 8.38
C LEU A 187 10.00 10.75 9.66
N SER A 188 10.31 9.58 10.24
CA SER A 188 11.25 9.50 11.38
C SER A 188 12.65 9.98 11.02
N ALA A 189 13.16 9.66 9.83
CA ALA A 189 14.46 10.16 9.38
C ALA A 189 14.46 11.68 9.16
N ILE A 190 13.37 12.24 8.61
CA ILE A 190 13.20 13.70 8.44
C ILE A 190 13.14 14.40 9.81
N LEU A 191 12.46 13.81 10.79
CA LEU A 191 12.43 14.32 12.17
C LEU A 191 13.84 14.37 12.76
N GLU A 192 14.62 13.28 12.66
CA GLU A 192 15.99 13.24 13.15
C GLU A 192 16.89 14.30 12.50
N GLU A 193 16.73 14.55 11.20
CA GLU A 193 17.45 15.62 10.48
C GLU A 193 17.09 17.02 10.98
N HIS A 194 15.80 17.31 11.15
CA HIS A 194 15.35 18.61 11.65
C HIS A 194 15.71 18.82 13.12
N GLU A 195 15.59 17.80 13.96
CA GLU A 195 16.05 17.84 15.36
C GLU A 195 17.57 18.09 15.44
N GLY A 196 18.35 17.47 14.54
CA GLY A 196 19.77 17.75 14.38
C GLY A 196 20.05 19.21 14.01
N THR A 197 19.28 19.76 13.08
CA THR A 197 19.37 21.17 12.66
C THR A 197 19.07 22.13 13.81
N VAL A 198 18.03 21.85 14.60
CA VAL A 198 17.67 22.64 15.79
C VAL A 198 18.80 22.62 16.83
N LYS A 199 19.45 21.47 17.06
CA LYS A 199 20.62 21.38 17.96
C LYS A 199 21.78 22.24 17.48
N THR A 200 22.03 22.29 16.17
CA THR A 200 23.05 23.17 15.58
C THR A 200 22.72 24.64 15.83
N TYR A 201 21.46 25.05 15.61
CA TYR A 201 21.04 26.42 15.91
C TYR A 201 21.19 26.76 17.39
N ASP A 202 20.82 25.85 18.29
CA ASP A 202 20.98 26.05 19.73
C ASP A 202 22.45 26.21 20.13
N TYR A 203 23.34 25.41 19.54
CA TYR A 203 24.77 25.55 19.73
C TYR A 203 25.28 26.91 19.24
N ASP A 204 24.96 27.30 18.00
CA ASP A 204 25.39 28.56 17.40
C ASP A 204 24.87 29.79 18.15
N ILE A 205 23.62 29.74 18.62
CA ILE A 205 23.03 30.79 19.46
C ILE A 205 23.79 30.86 20.80
N SER A 206 24.11 29.73 21.41
CA SER A 206 24.84 29.70 22.69
C SER A 206 26.26 30.27 22.56
N GLU A 207 26.98 29.95 21.48
CA GLU A 207 28.32 30.47 21.19
C GLU A 207 28.29 31.97 20.87
N ALA A 208 27.30 32.43 20.10
CA ALA A 208 27.09 33.84 19.84
C ALA A 208 26.80 34.61 21.14
N ARG A 209 25.97 34.05 22.05
CA ARG A 209 25.66 34.68 23.34
C ARG A 209 26.87 34.79 24.26
N LYS A 210 27.75 33.78 24.32
CA LYS A 210 29.01 33.89 25.08
C LYS A 210 29.88 35.04 24.59
N SER A 211 29.88 35.28 23.29
CA SER A 211 30.61 36.42 22.68
C SER A 211 30.01 37.78 23.02
N LEU A 212 28.80 37.82 23.61
CA LEU A 212 28.10 39.03 24.02
C LEU A 212 28.21 39.33 25.53
N GLU A 213 28.81 38.45 26.34
CA GLU A 213 28.96 38.69 27.78
C GLU A 213 29.92 39.86 28.07
N GLY A 214 29.47 40.85 28.86
CA GLY A 214 30.33 41.90 29.41
C GLY A 214 30.24 43.30 28.80
N ILE A 215 29.19 43.62 28.01
CA ILE A 215 28.96 44.99 27.50
C ILE A 215 27.95 45.75 28.35
N ASP A 216 28.32 46.98 28.72
CA ASP A 216 27.52 47.91 29.51
C ASP A 216 26.35 48.49 28.71
N SER A 217 25.15 48.46 29.30
CA SER A 217 23.93 49.04 28.73
C SER A 217 24.05 50.55 28.47
N GLU A 218 24.84 51.26 29.29
CA GLU A 218 25.04 52.70 29.14
C GLU A 218 25.89 53.01 27.89
N LEU A 219 26.85 52.14 27.57
CA LEU A 219 27.70 52.25 26.38
C LEU A 219 26.90 52.01 25.09
N MET A 220 25.95 51.06 25.13
CA MET A 220 25.07 50.78 23.99
C MET A 220 24.17 51.98 23.65
N ASP A 221 23.59 52.64 24.66
CA ASP A 221 22.70 53.78 24.42
C ASP A 221 23.48 55.00 23.88
N LYS A 222 24.71 55.21 24.36
CA LYS A 222 25.61 56.26 23.85
C LYS A 222 25.99 56.07 22.37
N CYS A 223 26.20 54.82 21.93
CA CYS A 223 26.55 54.51 20.54
C CYS A 223 25.35 54.50 19.57
N ARG A 224 24.12 54.50 20.07
CA ARG A 224 22.88 54.21 19.31
C ARG A 224 22.69 55.07 18.07
N ASN A 225 23.08 56.34 18.14
CA ASN A 225 22.89 57.34 17.08
C ASN A 225 24.22 57.88 16.53
N LEU A 226 25.33 57.18 16.76
CA LEU A 226 26.65 57.58 16.27
C LEU A 226 27.08 56.69 15.11
N THR A 227 27.84 57.26 14.19
CA THR A 227 28.59 56.55 13.16
C THR A 227 30.07 56.51 13.53
N LEU A 228 30.79 55.50 13.05
CA LEU A 228 32.25 55.42 13.23
C LEU A 228 32.96 56.68 12.71
N ALA A 229 32.47 57.25 11.60
CA ALA A 229 33.01 58.47 11.01
C ALA A 229 32.86 59.68 11.96
N GLU A 230 31.70 59.83 12.61
CA GLU A 230 31.47 60.91 13.58
C GLU A 230 32.36 60.75 14.83
N VAL A 231 32.49 59.53 15.33
CA VAL A 231 33.35 59.23 16.50
C VAL A 231 34.83 59.52 16.19
N VAL A 232 35.32 59.10 15.02
CA VAL A 232 36.69 59.37 14.59
C VAL A 232 36.92 60.86 14.34
N ALA A 233 35.96 61.56 13.72
CA ALA A 233 36.08 62.99 13.45
C ALA A 233 36.22 63.83 14.75
N VAL A 234 35.47 63.50 15.80
CA VAL A 234 35.58 64.16 17.11
C VAL A 234 36.97 63.91 17.73
N ARG A 235 37.48 62.66 17.65
CA ARG A 235 38.81 62.31 18.16
C ARG A 235 39.92 63.06 17.43
N ASP A 236 39.88 63.07 16.10
CA ASP A 236 40.88 63.73 15.26
C ASP A 236 40.88 65.25 15.47
N HIS A 237 39.70 65.86 15.60
CA HIS A 237 39.55 67.28 15.91
C HIS A 237 40.16 67.64 17.27
N ASN A 238 39.87 66.86 18.31
CA ASN A 238 40.42 67.09 19.64
C ASN A 238 41.93 66.86 19.69
N GLN A 239 42.44 65.84 19.00
CA GLN A 239 43.89 65.61 18.89
C GLN A 239 44.58 66.79 18.23
N ARG A 240 44.00 67.36 17.17
CA ARG A 240 44.53 68.55 16.53
C ARG A 240 44.60 69.73 17.50
N ILE A 241 43.55 69.96 18.29
CA ILE A 241 43.55 70.98 19.33
C ILE A 241 44.64 70.71 20.38
N ASP A 242 44.84 69.46 20.81
CA ASP A 242 45.91 69.09 21.75
C ASP A 242 47.31 69.45 21.19
N TRP A 243 47.53 69.21 19.89
CA TRP A 243 48.78 69.57 19.22
C TRP A 243 48.99 71.10 19.17
N GLU A 244 47.97 71.86 18.77
CA GLU A 244 48.01 73.32 18.68
C GLU A 244 48.16 73.97 20.08
N GLU A 245 47.46 73.45 21.08
CA GLU A 245 47.58 73.89 22.48
C GLU A 245 49.01 73.67 23.00
N LYS A 246 49.58 72.49 22.75
CA LYS A 246 50.94 72.16 23.19
C LYS A 246 52.00 73.06 22.56
N ASP A 247 51.79 73.47 21.30
CA ASP A 247 52.68 74.41 20.62
C ASP A 247 52.59 75.81 21.24
N LEU A 248 51.38 76.33 21.45
CA LEU A 248 51.18 77.63 22.10
C LEU A 248 51.68 77.65 23.54
N LEU A 249 51.55 76.55 24.29
CA LEU A 249 52.12 76.44 25.64
C LEU A 249 53.65 76.51 25.62
N ARG A 250 54.31 75.94 24.61
CA ARG A 250 55.76 76.10 24.43
C ARG A 250 56.13 77.55 24.11
N THR A 251 55.35 78.21 23.28
CA THR A 251 55.54 79.63 22.94
C THR A 251 55.38 80.51 24.17
N LEU A 252 54.32 80.28 24.97
CA LEU A 252 54.08 80.99 26.23
C LEU A 252 55.24 80.79 27.22
N GLN A 253 55.72 79.56 27.37
CA GLN A 253 56.89 79.26 28.21
C GLN A 253 58.16 79.96 27.69
N GLY A 254 58.31 80.06 26.37
CA GLY A 254 59.38 80.82 25.72
C GLY A 254 59.32 82.31 26.07
N GLU A 255 58.14 82.93 25.98
CA GLU A 255 57.95 84.35 26.32
C GLU A 255 58.11 84.62 27.82
N GLN A 256 57.60 83.74 28.69
CA GLN A 256 57.84 83.83 30.12
C GLN A 256 59.34 83.85 30.46
N LYS A 257 60.12 83.00 29.79
CA LYS A 257 61.57 82.96 29.98
C LYS A 257 62.24 84.23 29.48
N ARG A 258 61.83 84.76 28.31
CA ARG A 258 62.34 86.04 27.78
C ARG A 258 62.05 87.20 28.71
N ALA A 259 60.84 87.28 29.25
CA ALA A 259 60.43 88.30 30.22
C ALA A 259 61.29 88.23 31.51
N GLN A 260 61.51 87.02 32.04
CA GLN A 260 62.37 86.81 33.21
C GLN A 260 63.83 87.18 32.96
N ASP A 261 64.38 86.76 31.82
CA ASP A 261 65.76 87.08 31.43
C ASP A 261 65.92 88.60 31.24
N PHE A 262 64.95 89.26 30.61
CA PHE A 262 64.93 90.71 30.44
C PHE A 262 64.88 91.47 31.77
N LEU A 263 63.99 91.09 32.69
CA LEU A 263 63.89 91.71 34.02
C LEU A 263 65.19 91.55 34.82
N ARG A 264 65.79 90.37 34.72
CA ARG A 264 67.08 90.06 35.37
C ARG A 264 68.21 90.91 34.82
N ASP A 265 68.26 91.10 33.50
CA ASP A 265 69.29 91.89 32.83
C ASP A 265 69.11 93.39 33.08
N ALA A 266 67.86 93.90 33.09
CA ALA A 266 67.58 95.31 33.31
C ALA A 266 67.88 95.80 34.75
N ARG A 267 67.81 94.90 35.73
CA ARG A 267 68.18 95.15 37.14
C ARG A 267 69.66 94.86 37.45
N ALA A 268 70.43 94.35 36.48
CA ALA A 268 71.83 94.02 36.69
C ALA A 268 72.69 95.29 36.74
N LYS A 269 73.56 95.41 37.75
CA LYS A 269 74.53 96.52 37.87
C LYS A 269 75.79 96.31 37.00
N THR A 270 75.86 95.18 36.31
CA THR A 270 76.96 94.78 35.43
C THR A 270 76.41 94.10 34.19
N CYS A 271 76.89 94.50 33.00
CA CYS A 271 76.46 93.92 31.73
C CYS A 271 76.94 92.46 31.61
N ARG A 272 76.03 91.53 31.27
CA ARG A 272 76.33 90.08 31.22
C ARG A 272 77.22 89.64 30.07
N SER A 273 77.21 90.35 28.94
CA SER A 273 78.06 90.00 27.80
C SER A 273 79.49 90.53 27.91
N CYS A 274 79.73 91.65 28.62
CA CYS A 274 81.05 92.29 28.67
C CYS A 274 81.56 92.68 30.06
N GLY A 275 80.79 92.49 31.13
CA GLY A 275 81.22 92.65 32.53
C GLY A 275 81.35 94.08 33.05
N GLN A 276 81.09 95.10 32.21
CA GLN A 276 81.22 96.51 32.61
C GLN A 276 80.07 96.98 33.52
N SER A 277 80.36 97.94 34.42
CA SER A 277 79.37 98.51 35.34
C SER A 277 78.38 99.43 34.62
N VAL A 278 77.09 99.19 34.84
CA VAL A 278 76.01 99.95 34.21
C VAL A 278 75.74 101.19 35.06
N LYS A 279 76.13 102.38 34.57
CA LYS A 279 76.15 103.64 35.35
C LYS A 279 74.77 104.24 35.66
N LYS A 280 73.71 103.79 34.99
CA LYS A 280 72.31 104.08 35.31
C LYS A 280 71.52 102.81 35.05
N ALA A 281 70.76 102.34 36.04
CA ALA A 281 69.77 101.29 35.81
C ALA A 281 68.82 101.76 34.68
N MET A 282 68.22 100.81 33.96
CA MET A 282 67.20 101.17 32.96
C MET A 282 66.12 102.02 33.65
N ASP A 283 65.67 103.06 32.96
CA ASP A 283 64.66 103.96 33.49
C ASP A 283 63.41 103.18 33.91
N GLU A 284 62.88 103.44 35.11
CA GLU A 284 61.80 102.63 35.70
C GLU A 284 60.54 102.65 34.83
N ASP A 285 60.27 103.77 34.14
CA ASP A 285 59.12 103.88 33.23
C ASP A 285 59.33 103.00 31.97
N GLN A 286 60.55 103.00 31.39
CA GLN A 286 60.86 102.14 30.23
C GLN A 286 60.87 100.65 30.57
N LEU A 287 61.23 100.28 31.80
CA LEU A 287 61.17 98.90 32.29
C LEU A 287 59.71 98.45 32.43
N ALA A 288 58.87 99.30 33.01
CA ALA A 288 57.44 99.06 33.18
C ALA A 288 56.75 98.89 31.81
N ASP A 289 57.06 99.74 30.83
CA ASP A 289 56.50 99.64 29.47
C ASP A 289 56.83 98.31 28.79
N LYS A 290 58.08 97.86 28.86
CA LYS A 290 58.48 96.57 28.25
C LYS A 290 57.92 95.36 28.99
N MET A 291 57.83 95.42 30.31
CA MET A 291 57.18 94.35 31.09
C MET A 291 55.69 94.27 30.78
N THR A 292 55.02 95.41 30.65
CA THR A 292 53.62 95.49 30.21
C THR A 292 53.44 94.91 28.81
N ALA A 293 54.40 95.13 27.90
CA ALA A 293 54.36 94.53 26.57
C ALA A 293 54.49 92.99 26.60
N PHE A 294 55.39 92.45 27.42
CA PHE A 294 55.49 90.99 27.63
C PHE A 294 54.23 90.42 28.29
N ASP A 295 53.67 91.11 29.28
CA ASP A 295 52.42 90.70 29.93
C ASP A 295 51.26 90.69 28.94
N MET A 296 51.13 91.73 28.10
CA MET A 296 50.13 91.77 27.03
C MET A 296 50.29 90.64 26.00
N GLU A 297 51.53 90.31 25.62
CA GLU A 297 51.80 89.24 24.66
C GLU A 297 51.49 87.86 25.28
N MET A 298 51.89 87.64 26.54
CA MET A 298 51.54 86.42 27.28
C MET A 298 50.03 86.30 27.50
N GLU A 299 49.33 87.38 27.83
CA GLU A 299 47.87 87.42 27.95
C GLU A 299 47.19 87.10 26.60
N GLY A 300 47.75 87.57 25.49
CA GLY A 300 47.28 87.25 24.14
C GLY A 300 47.44 85.77 23.78
N ILE A 301 48.60 85.18 24.11
CA ILE A 301 48.85 83.74 23.91
C ILE A 301 47.94 82.91 24.83
N GLN A 302 47.79 83.31 26.10
CA GLN A 302 46.92 82.65 27.06
C GLN A 302 45.46 82.69 26.62
N SER A 303 44.99 83.84 26.13
CA SER A 303 43.64 83.98 25.56
C SER A 303 43.42 83.08 24.35
N SER A 304 44.45 82.90 23.51
CA SER A 304 44.40 81.99 22.36
C SER A 304 44.33 80.52 22.77
N ILE A 305 45.07 80.13 23.82
CA ILE A 305 44.98 78.80 24.44
C ILE A 305 43.57 78.56 24.99
N ASP A 306 43.00 79.54 25.69
CA ASP A 306 41.66 79.42 26.28
C ASP A 306 40.56 79.33 25.20
N LEU A 307 40.72 80.05 24.09
CA LEU A 307 39.84 79.94 22.92
C LEU A 307 39.92 78.56 22.26
N LEU A 308 41.12 78.00 22.09
CA LEU A 308 41.31 76.65 21.55
C LEU A 308 40.69 75.58 22.44
N LYS A 309 40.86 75.70 23.76
CA LYS A 309 40.23 74.80 24.74
C LYS A 309 38.71 74.80 24.63
N LYS A 310 38.10 75.97 24.42
CA LYS A 310 36.64 76.09 24.19
C LYS A 310 36.19 75.43 22.88
N GLY A 311 37.09 75.28 21.91
CA GLY A 311 36.83 74.60 20.63
C GLY A 311 36.82 73.06 20.70
N ARG A 312 37.18 72.46 21.86
CA ARG A 312 37.12 71.01 22.04
C ARG A 312 35.69 70.50 21.94
N GLN A 313 35.51 69.42 21.20
CA GLN A 313 34.25 68.72 21.11
C GLN A 313 34.15 67.68 22.24
N LYS A 314 32.95 67.51 22.80
CA LYS A 314 32.73 66.51 23.84
C LYS A 314 32.82 65.11 23.24
N GLU A 315 33.82 64.33 23.65
CA GLU A 315 33.93 62.93 23.27
C GLU A 315 32.87 62.12 24.04
N ILE A 316 31.91 61.55 23.30
CA ILE A 316 30.79 60.78 23.87
C ILE A 316 31.22 59.32 24.10
N VAL A 317 31.97 58.77 23.14
CA VAL A 317 32.49 57.40 23.13
C VAL A 317 33.77 57.35 22.30
N SER A 318 34.72 56.48 22.64
CA SER A 318 35.93 56.27 21.84
C SER A 318 35.70 55.32 20.65
N PRO A 319 36.55 55.34 19.60
CA PRO A 319 36.44 54.39 18.48
C PRO A 319 36.52 52.91 18.91
N GLU A 320 37.30 52.61 19.95
CA GLU A 320 37.47 51.25 20.49
C GLU A 320 36.20 50.75 21.18
N GLU A 321 35.52 51.63 21.91
CA GLU A 321 34.21 51.35 22.52
C GLU A 321 33.10 51.24 21.47
N TYR A 322 33.14 52.08 20.43
CA TYR A 322 32.19 52.01 19.31
C TYR A 322 32.34 50.68 18.54
N ASP A 323 33.56 50.25 18.24
CA ASP A 323 33.83 48.97 17.57
C ASP A 323 33.32 47.76 18.39
N LYS A 324 33.46 47.80 19.72
CA LYS A 324 32.87 46.78 20.62
C LYS A 324 31.35 46.72 20.50
N VAL A 325 30.66 47.87 20.52
CA VAL A 325 29.19 47.93 20.38
C VAL A 325 28.73 47.53 18.98
N SER A 326 29.48 47.90 17.94
CA SER A 326 29.21 47.50 16.56
C SER A 326 29.27 45.98 16.41
N LYS A 327 30.32 45.33 16.94
CA LYS A 327 30.44 43.87 16.99
C LYS A 327 29.29 43.24 17.76
N TYR A 328 28.90 43.79 18.91
CA TYR A 328 27.74 43.33 19.68
C TYR A 328 26.48 43.30 18.82
N LYS A 329 26.17 44.39 18.14
CA LYS A 329 24.98 44.50 17.27
C LYS A 329 24.98 43.44 16.16
N THR A 330 26.14 43.16 15.55
CA THR A 330 26.23 42.10 14.53
C THR A 330 25.94 40.70 15.08
N PHE A 331 26.38 40.41 16.31
CA PHE A 331 26.06 39.13 16.97
C PHE A 331 24.59 39.06 17.40
N GLU A 332 24.00 40.17 17.86
CA GLU A 332 22.57 40.27 18.20
C GLU A 332 21.69 40.02 16.97
N ASP A 333 22.00 40.66 15.84
CA ASP A 333 21.34 40.42 14.56
C ASP A 333 21.46 38.94 14.14
N LYS A 334 22.64 38.34 14.29
CA LYS A 334 22.87 36.91 14.02
C LYS A 334 22.01 36.01 14.92
N ILE A 335 21.93 36.30 16.23
CA ILE A 335 21.09 35.53 17.16
C ILE A 335 19.63 35.64 16.75
N SER A 336 19.14 36.84 16.46
CA SER A 336 17.74 37.04 16.06
C SER A 336 17.38 36.26 14.79
N PHE A 337 18.30 36.24 13.82
CA PHE A 337 18.16 35.48 12.58
C PHE A 337 18.10 33.96 12.85
N LEU A 338 19.04 33.44 13.65
CA LEU A 338 19.08 32.01 14.00
C LEU A 338 17.86 31.58 14.80
N GLN A 339 17.37 32.42 15.72
CA GLN A 339 16.15 32.16 16.47
C GLN A 339 14.94 32.04 15.54
N LYS A 340 14.81 32.92 14.56
CA LYS A 340 13.73 32.86 13.57
C LYS A 340 13.80 31.57 12.72
N GLN A 341 15.01 31.17 12.29
CA GLN A 341 15.20 29.91 11.55
C GLN A 341 14.89 28.68 12.41
N LYS A 342 15.26 28.72 13.70
CA LYS A 342 14.93 27.68 14.67
C LYS A 342 13.43 27.54 14.82
N GLU A 343 12.70 28.64 14.99
CA GLU A 343 11.25 28.63 15.18
C GLU A 343 10.52 28.05 13.96
N GLN A 344 10.91 28.45 12.74
CA GLN A 344 10.41 27.86 11.49
C GLN A 344 10.70 26.36 11.38
N THR A 345 11.84 25.90 11.91
CA THR A 345 12.21 24.47 11.88
C THR A 345 11.41 23.68 12.91
N LEU A 346 11.12 24.26 14.08
CA LEU A 346 10.26 23.66 15.10
C LEU A 346 8.83 23.47 14.59
N GLU A 347 8.28 24.43 13.84
CA GLU A 347 6.97 24.27 13.18
C GLU A 347 6.97 23.09 12.18
N LYS A 348 8.05 22.95 11.38
CA LYS A 348 8.20 21.80 10.48
C LYS A 348 8.26 20.47 11.24
N ILE A 349 9.00 20.42 12.35
CA ILE A 349 9.08 19.23 13.21
C ILE A 349 7.68 18.84 13.69
N GLN A 350 6.89 19.81 14.17
CA GLN A 350 5.53 19.52 14.63
C GLN A 350 4.66 18.94 13.51
N ASN A 351 4.67 19.55 12.31
CA ASN A 351 3.91 19.04 11.17
C ASN A 351 4.31 17.61 10.77
N VAL A 352 5.62 17.31 10.71
CA VAL A 352 6.11 15.97 10.38
C VAL A 352 5.78 14.97 11.50
N TYR A 353 5.79 15.40 12.75
CA TYR A 353 5.40 14.57 13.89
C TYR A 353 3.94 14.16 13.81
N ASP A 354 3.05 15.10 13.50
CA ASP A 354 1.61 14.86 13.35
C ASP A 354 1.34 13.93 12.17
N GLU A 355 1.95 14.19 11.00
CA GLU A 355 1.84 13.31 9.83
C GLU A 355 2.34 11.89 10.15
N ARG A 356 3.47 11.75 10.86
CA ARG A 356 3.97 10.44 11.30
C ARG A 356 2.98 9.73 12.23
N GLY A 357 2.27 10.47 13.07
CA GLY A 357 1.19 9.96 13.91
C GLY A 357 0.08 9.29 13.11
N ASP A 358 -0.35 9.93 12.01
CA ASP A 358 -1.36 9.38 11.09
C ASP A 358 -0.86 8.11 10.41
N TYR A 359 0.38 8.11 9.92
CA TYR A 359 1.02 6.92 9.32
C TYR A 359 1.09 5.75 10.30
N ASN A 360 1.47 5.99 11.55
CA ASN A 360 1.51 4.96 12.60
C ASN A 360 0.12 4.43 12.94
N THR A 361 -0.88 5.31 13.02
CA THR A 361 -2.27 4.92 13.28
C THR A 361 -2.79 4.02 12.15
N ASN A 362 -2.59 4.42 10.90
CA ASN A 362 -2.98 3.64 9.73
C ASN A 362 -2.23 2.30 9.66
N TYR A 363 -0.95 2.26 10.03
CA TYR A 363 -0.19 1.02 10.14
C TYR A 363 -0.81 0.04 11.13
N GLU A 364 -1.20 0.49 12.33
CA GLU A 364 -1.85 -0.38 13.33
C GLU A 364 -3.25 -0.84 12.87
N ILE A 365 -4.00 0.02 12.19
CA ILE A 365 -5.28 -0.37 11.56
C ILE A 365 -5.04 -1.46 10.50
N MET A 366 -4.05 -1.30 9.62
CA MET A 366 -3.73 -2.32 8.60
C MET A 366 -3.24 -3.63 9.24
N LYS A 367 -2.48 -3.57 10.33
CA LYS A 367 -2.04 -4.74 11.08
C LYS A 367 -3.21 -5.50 11.70
N PHE A 368 -4.22 -4.80 12.21
CA PHE A 368 -5.48 -5.42 12.63
C PHE A 368 -6.14 -6.16 11.47
N TRP A 369 -6.33 -5.47 10.32
CA TRP A 369 -7.00 -6.07 9.16
C TRP A 369 -6.21 -7.23 8.54
N GLU A 370 -4.88 -7.19 8.55
CA GLU A 370 -4.05 -8.31 8.08
C GLU A 370 -4.31 -9.58 8.91
N LYS A 371 -4.43 -9.42 10.23
CA LYS A 371 -4.79 -10.50 11.15
C LYS A 371 -6.25 -10.93 10.96
N ALA A 372 -7.15 -9.96 10.79
CA ALA A 372 -8.58 -10.24 10.57
C ALA A 372 -8.81 -11.05 9.28
N PHE A 373 -8.16 -10.70 8.17
CA PHE A 373 -8.26 -11.46 6.91
C PHE A 373 -7.33 -12.69 6.85
N SER A 374 -6.63 -13.03 7.93
CA SER A 374 -5.83 -14.25 7.99
C SER A 374 -6.71 -15.51 8.07
N GLU A 375 -6.09 -16.68 7.88
CA GLU A 375 -6.78 -17.97 8.00
C GLU A 375 -7.39 -18.19 9.38
N ASN A 376 -6.77 -17.62 10.42
CA ASN A 376 -7.23 -17.69 11.81
C ASN A 376 -8.25 -16.59 12.18
N GLY A 377 -8.55 -15.68 11.26
CA GLY A 377 -9.52 -14.60 11.45
C GLY A 377 -10.87 -14.91 10.82
N VAL A 378 -11.28 -14.08 9.86
CA VAL A 378 -12.57 -14.16 9.16
C VAL A 378 -12.77 -15.51 8.48
N VAL A 379 -11.73 -16.11 7.91
CA VAL A 379 -11.84 -17.44 7.27
C VAL A 379 -12.25 -18.51 8.29
N LYS A 380 -11.57 -18.58 9.43
CA LYS A 380 -11.95 -19.50 10.52
C LYS A 380 -13.37 -19.22 11.02
N PHE A 381 -13.73 -17.95 11.17
CA PHE A 381 -15.07 -17.54 11.57
C PHE A 381 -16.14 -18.01 10.58
N VAL A 382 -15.91 -17.81 9.27
CA VAL A 382 -16.81 -18.26 8.21
C VAL A 382 -16.94 -19.78 8.22
N ILE A 383 -15.83 -20.53 8.29
CA ILE A 383 -15.85 -22.00 8.37
C ILE A 383 -16.71 -22.45 9.56
N ARG A 384 -16.49 -21.88 10.75
CA ARG A 384 -17.26 -22.23 11.95
C ARG A 384 -18.76 -22.00 11.78
N ASN A 385 -19.15 -20.91 11.11
CA ASN A 385 -20.57 -20.60 10.88
C ASN A 385 -21.22 -21.48 9.82
N VAL A 386 -20.47 -22.03 8.86
CA VAL A 386 -21.01 -22.95 7.85
C VAL A 386 -20.90 -24.42 8.24
N LEU A 387 -20.07 -24.75 9.23
CA LEU A 387 -19.71 -26.12 9.60
C LEU A 387 -20.94 -26.93 10.05
N GLU A 388 -21.80 -26.35 10.88
CA GLU A 388 -23.03 -27.01 11.34
C GLU A 388 -23.94 -27.35 10.16
N TYR A 389 -24.17 -26.38 9.27
CA TYR A 389 -24.97 -26.59 8.05
C TYR A 389 -24.32 -27.61 7.11
N PHE A 390 -22.99 -27.57 6.96
CA PHE A 390 -22.24 -28.51 6.14
C PHE A 390 -22.40 -29.95 6.66
N ASN A 391 -22.11 -30.17 7.94
CA ASN A 391 -22.28 -31.48 8.60
C ASN A 391 -23.72 -31.98 8.47
N ALA A 392 -24.72 -31.11 8.70
CA ALA A 392 -26.13 -31.47 8.56
C ALA A 392 -26.48 -31.90 7.12
N LYS A 393 -25.99 -31.18 6.10
CA LYS A 393 -26.25 -31.53 4.69
C LYS A 393 -25.52 -32.79 4.25
N VAL A 394 -24.26 -32.97 4.65
CA VAL A 394 -23.52 -34.20 4.34
C VAL A 394 -24.25 -35.40 4.93
N ASN A 395 -24.67 -35.34 6.20
CA ASN A 395 -25.39 -36.45 6.83
C ASN A 395 -26.81 -36.64 6.28
N PHE A 396 -27.48 -35.57 5.83
CA PHE A 396 -28.72 -35.69 5.08
C PHE A 396 -28.52 -36.53 3.81
N TYR A 397 -27.49 -36.27 3.00
CA TYR A 397 -27.25 -37.08 1.79
C TYR A 397 -26.72 -38.48 2.12
N LEU A 398 -25.85 -38.60 3.12
CA LEU A 398 -25.27 -39.88 3.53
C LEU A 398 -26.32 -40.83 4.12
N SER A 399 -27.31 -40.30 4.84
CA SER A 399 -28.39 -41.13 5.40
C SER A 399 -29.22 -41.79 4.30
N HIS A 400 -29.45 -41.11 3.17
CA HIS A 400 -30.10 -41.70 1.99
C HIS A 400 -29.20 -42.76 1.34
N LEU A 401 -27.91 -42.46 1.12
CA LEU A 401 -26.98 -43.36 0.44
C LEU A 401 -26.60 -44.60 1.26
N SER A 402 -26.70 -44.53 2.60
CA SER A 402 -26.28 -45.60 3.51
C SER A 402 -27.37 -46.11 4.44
N GLN A 403 -28.63 -45.70 4.23
CA GLN A 403 -29.77 -46.02 5.09
C GLN A 403 -29.50 -45.74 6.59
N GLY A 404 -28.77 -44.67 6.87
CA GLY A 404 -28.39 -44.24 8.23
C GLY A 404 -27.30 -45.09 8.91
N LYS A 405 -26.59 -45.97 8.18
CA LYS A 405 -25.50 -46.79 8.75
C LYS A 405 -24.25 -45.99 9.06
N PHE A 406 -23.95 -44.98 8.24
CA PHE A 406 -22.78 -44.12 8.39
C PHE A 406 -23.20 -42.71 8.78
N PHE A 407 -22.38 -42.11 9.64
CA PHE A 407 -22.42 -40.70 9.99
C PHE A 407 -21.01 -40.13 9.84
N ILE A 408 -20.92 -38.86 9.42
CA ILE A 408 -19.65 -38.16 9.29
C ILE A 408 -19.75 -36.77 9.89
N GLU A 409 -18.77 -36.39 10.70
CA GLU A 409 -18.69 -35.08 11.29
C GLU A 409 -17.32 -34.46 11.02
N PHE A 410 -17.31 -33.23 10.54
CA PHE A 410 -16.11 -32.42 10.40
C PHE A 410 -16.01 -31.43 11.56
N ASP A 411 -14.82 -31.29 12.14
CA ASP A 411 -14.53 -30.29 13.16
C ASP A 411 -14.07 -28.94 12.56
N GLU A 412 -13.71 -27.96 13.41
CA GLU A 412 -13.20 -26.65 12.94
C GLU A 412 -11.90 -26.75 12.12
N SER A 413 -11.15 -27.85 12.27
CA SER A 413 -9.95 -28.15 11.48
C SER A 413 -10.26 -28.89 10.18
N LEU A 414 -11.54 -29.20 9.92
CA LEU A 414 -12.03 -30.03 8.81
C LEU A 414 -11.50 -31.47 8.87
N THR A 415 -11.15 -31.93 10.07
CA THR A 415 -10.83 -33.34 10.32
C THR A 415 -12.13 -34.12 10.42
N GLU A 416 -12.23 -35.21 9.67
CA GLU A 416 -13.42 -36.06 9.67
C GLU A 416 -13.39 -37.09 10.80
N THR A 417 -14.54 -37.28 11.43
CA THR A 417 -14.84 -38.45 12.26
C THR A 417 -15.96 -39.22 11.58
N ILE A 418 -15.69 -40.47 11.19
CA ILE A 418 -16.68 -41.34 10.57
C ILE A 418 -17.15 -42.35 11.61
N THR A 419 -18.46 -42.44 11.79
CA THR A 419 -19.10 -43.38 12.72
C THR A 419 -19.92 -44.39 11.94
N HIS A 420 -19.75 -45.67 12.26
CA HIS A 420 -20.56 -46.77 11.77
C HIS A 420 -21.05 -47.61 12.95
N LYS A 421 -22.37 -47.71 13.14
CA LYS A 421 -22.99 -48.45 14.26
C LYS A 421 -22.35 -48.12 15.62
N SER A 422 -22.21 -46.82 15.91
CA SER A 422 -21.61 -46.28 17.15
C SER A 422 -20.11 -46.54 17.35
N HIS A 423 -19.39 -47.02 16.33
CA HIS A 423 -17.94 -47.16 16.37
C HIS A 423 -17.29 -46.17 15.41
N THR A 424 -16.23 -45.49 15.88
CA THR A 424 -15.40 -44.66 15.02
C THR A 424 -14.53 -45.55 14.13
N ILE A 425 -14.52 -45.25 12.84
CA ILE A 425 -13.74 -45.97 11.84
C ILE A 425 -12.95 -44.96 10.99
N HIS A 426 -11.82 -45.41 10.44
CA HIS A 426 -11.01 -44.59 9.57
C HIS A 426 -11.51 -44.68 8.12
N TYR A 427 -11.47 -43.57 7.38
CA TYR A 427 -11.88 -43.56 5.97
C TYR A 427 -11.14 -44.62 5.15
N ILE A 428 -9.85 -44.87 5.45
CA ILE A 428 -9.02 -45.82 4.72
C ILE A 428 -9.51 -47.27 4.86
N SER A 429 -10.15 -47.65 5.97
CA SER A 429 -10.61 -49.02 6.22
C SER A 429 -11.93 -49.37 5.52
N LEU A 430 -12.57 -48.40 4.87
CA LEU A 430 -13.82 -48.59 4.14
C LEU A 430 -13.62 -49.31 2.80
N SER A 431 -14.63 -50.08 2.39
CA SER A 431 -14.72 -50.66 1.05
C SER A 431 -14.85 -49.58 -0.03
N GLY A 432 -14.56 -49.93 -1.29
CA GLY A 432 -14.66 -48.99 -2.41
C GLY A 432 -16.07 -48.39 -2.59
N GLY A 433 -17.11 -49.18 -2.35
CA GLY A 433 -18.50 -48.72 -2.43
C GLY A 433 -18.86 -47.76 -1.29
N GLU A 434 -18.44 -48.05 -0.06
CA GLU A 434 -18.66 -47.16 1.09
C GLU A 434 -17.91 -45.83 0.95
N LYS A 435 -16.65 -45.88 0.51
CA LYS A 435 -15.87 -44.68 0.20
C LYS A 435 -16.58 -43.79 -0.80
N LYS A 436 -17.18 -44.37 -1.84
CA LYS A 436 -17.95 -43.61 -2.84
C LYS A 436 -19.24 -43.05 -2.30
N LYS A 437 -19.98 -43.78 -1.45
CA LYS A 437 -21.18 -43.26 -0.77
C LYS A 437 -20.85 -42.02 0.07
N ILE A 438 -19.81 -42.10 0.89
CA ILE A 438 -19.38 -40.99 1.76
C ILE A 438 -18.83 -39.84 0.92
N SER A 439 -17.98 -40.11 -0.07
CA SER A 439 -17.44 -39.09 -0.96
C SER A 439 -18.53 -38.33 -1.73
N LEU A 440 -19.53 -39.05 -2.26
CA LEU A 440 -20.67 -38.43 -2.94
C LEU A 440 -21.48 -37.55 -1.98
N ALA A 441 -21.77 -38.02 -0.77
CA ALA A 441 -22.47 -37.23 0.24
C ALA A 441 -21.70 -35.94 0.61
N VAL A 442 -20.38 -36.04 0.76
CA VAL A 442 -19.50 -34.89 1.04
C VAL A 442 -19.51 -33.89 -0.12
N MET A 443 -19.40 -34.35 -1.36
CA MET A 443 -19.46 -33.47 -2.55
C MET A 443 -20.81 -32.72 -2.64
N LEU A 444 -21.92 -33.41 -2.38
CA LEU A 444 -23.25 -32.79 -2.36
C LEU A 444 -23.43 -31.82 -1.19
N GLY A 445 -22.82 -32.12 -0.04
CA GLY A 445 -22.75 -31.20 1.09
C GLY A 445 -21.98 -29.93 0.73
N LEU A 446 -20.83 -30.05 0.07
CA LEU A 446 -20.02 -28.92 -0.39
C LEU A 446 -20.79 -28.10 -1.42
N GLN A 447 -21.46 -28.75 -2.36
CA GLN A 447 -22.37 -28.09 -3.30
C GLN A 447 -23.48 -27.30 -2.56
N SER A 448 -24.00 -27.83 -1.46
CA SER A 448 -25.04 -27.15 -0.69
C SER A 448 -24.52 -25.86 -0.02
N LEU A 449 -23.21 -25.72 0.18
CA LEU A 449 -22.58 -24.48 0.65
C LEU A 449 -22.56 -23.38 -0.43
N LEU A 450 -22.49 -23.74 -1.71
CA LEU A 450 -22.54 -22.76 -2.81
C LEU A 450 -23.89 -22.02 -2.86
N LYS A 451 -24.96 -22.68 -2.41
CA LYS A 451 -26.28 -22.04 -2.29
C LYS A 451 -26.30 -20.91 -1.26
N ILE A 452 -25.40 -20.94 -0.28
CA ILE A 452 -25.29 -19.92 0.76
C ILE A 452 -24.44 -18.74 0.26
N SER A 453 -23.42 -18.98 -0.56
CA SER A 453 -22.47 -17.96 -1.03
C SER A 453 -23.02 -17.05 -2.14
N ASN A 454 -24.34 -16.97 -2.31
CA ASN A 454 -25.02 -16.13 -3.31
C ASN A 454 -24.62 -16.45 -4.77
N THR A 455 -24.03 -17.63 -5.01
CA THR A 455 -23.80 -18.11 -6.38
C THR A 455 -25.09 -18.62 -6.97
N GLU A 456 -25.35 -18.20 -8.20
CA GLU A 456 -26.63 -18.42 -8.86
C GLU A 456 -26.77 -19.92 -9.18
N ASP A 457 -27.74 -20.62 -8.57
CA ASP A 457 -27.84 -22.08 -8.66
C ASP A 457 -27.87 -22.55 -10.13
N VAL A 458 -27.07 -23.58 -10.46
CA VAL A 458 -26.99 -24.11 -11.83
C VAL A 458 -28.22 -24.97 -12.09
N ASN A 459 -28.93 -24.71 -13.18
CA ASN A 459 -30.19 -25.41 -13.52
C ASN A 459 -30.01 -26.88 -13.96
N ILE A 460 -28.78 -27.32 -14.19
CA ILE A 460 -28.45 -28.68 -14.62
C ILE A 460 -27.41 -29.32 -13.70
N MET A 461 -27.40 -30.65 -13.63
CA MET A 461 -26.31 -31.44 -13.03
C MET A 461 -26.01 -32.66 -13.89
N PHE A 462 -24.77 -33.15 -13.87
CA PHE A 462 -24.34 -34.34 -14.59
C PHE A 462 -23.81 -35.39 -13.61
N PHE A 463 -24.24 -36.63 -13.80
CA PHE A 463 -23.82 -37.81 -13.07
C PHE A 463 -23.23 -38.81 -14.07
N ASP A 464 -21.90 -38.86 -14.18
CA ASP A 464 -21.16 -39.69 -15.12
C ASP A 464 -20.58 -40.92 -14.43
N GLU A 465 -21.23 -42.07 -14.63
CA GLU A 465 -20.75 -43.38 -14.15
C GLU A 465 -20.49 -43.43 -12.63
N ILE A 466 -21.41 -42.84 -11.86
CA ILE A 466 -21.38 -42.86 -10.38
C ILE A 466 -21.95 -44.15 -9.78
N ALA A 467 -22.72 -44.92 -10.55
CA ALA A 467 -23.53 -46.04 -10.10
C ALA A 467 -22.82 -47.40 -10.18
N GLU A 468 -21.76 -47.50 -10.99
CA GLU A 468 -21.08 -48.77 -11.36
C GLU A 468 -20.38 -49.48 -10.19
N SER A 469 -20.24 -48.79 -9.05
CA SER A 469 -19.50 -49.24 -7.88
C SER A 469 -20.31 -49.20 -6.59
N LEU A 470 -21.58 -48.85 -6.69
CA LEU A 470 -22.51 -48.87 -5.57
C LEU A 470 -23.12 -50.27 -5.45
N ASP A 471 -23.33 -50.71 -4.22
CA ASP A 471 -24.14 -51.88 -3.91
C ASP A 471 -25.63 -51.60 -4.14
N ALA A 472 -26.47 -52.62 -4.12
CA ALA A 472 -27.92 -52.47 -4.34
C ALA A 472 -28.54 -51.43 -3.39
N GLU A 473 -28.09 -51.40 -2.14
CA GLU A 473 -28.49 -50.43 -1.14
C GLU A 473 -28.10 -48.99 -1.53
N GLY A 474 -26.85 -48.76 -1.89
CA GLY A 474 -26.38 -47.45 -2.34
C GLY A 474 -27.07 -46.97 -3.61
N MET A 475 -27.53 -47.90 -4.45
CA MET A 475 -28.27 -47.60 -5.68
C MET A 475 -29.69 -47.10 -5.42
N GLU A 476 -30.40 -47.71 -4.46
CA GLU A 476 -31.70 -47.19 -4.00
C GLU A 476 -31.53 -45.81 -3.36
N GLY A 477 -30.52 -45.66 -2.51
CA GLY A 477 -30.18 -44.37 -1.90
C GLY A 477 -29.87 -43.29 -2.94
N LEU A 478 -29.12 -43.64 -3.99
CA LEU A 478 -28.82 -42.75 -5.10
C LEU A 478 -30.10 -42.36 -5.87
N TYR A 479 -31.00 -43.31 -6.10
CA TYR A 479 -32.27 -43.01 -6.77
C TYR A 479 -33.16 -42.05 -5.96
N ILE A 480 -33.22 -42.21 -4.64
CA ILE A 480 -33.94 -41.29 -3.75
C ILE A 480 -33.31 -39.90 -3.82
N LEU A 481 -31.97 -39.82 -3.75
CA LEU A 481 -31.23 -38.57 -3.89
C LEU A 481 -31.55 -37.87 -5.24
N LEU A 482 -31.45 -38.59 -6.36
CA LEU A 482 -31.77 -38.05 -7.68
C LEU A 482 -33.23 -37.57 -7.73
N SER A 483 -34.14 -38.24 -7.02
CA SER A 483 -35.54 -37.83 -6.93
C SER A 483 -35.78 -36.56 -6.12
N GLU A 484 -34.93 -36.25 -5.16
CA GLU A 484 -34.95 -34.96 -4.47
C GLU A 484 -34.34 -33.85 -5.33
N LEU A 485 -33.17 -34.10 -5.94
CA LEU A 485 -32.46 -33.11 -6.73
C LEU A 485 -33.22 -32.71 -8.01
N LYS A 486 -33.95 -33.65 -8.63
CA LYS A 486 -34.69 -33.39 -9.88
C LYS A 486 -35.86 -32.41 -9.72
N LYS A 487 -36.30 -32.14 -8.48
CA LYS A 487 -37.40 -31.18 -8.19
C LYS A 487 -37.07 -29.73 -8.53
N THR A 488 -35.78 -29.43 -8.75
CA THR A 488 -35.32 -28.04 -8.97
C THR A 488 -34.42 -27.91 -10.19
N LYS A 489 -34.05 -29.03 -10.83
CA LYS A 489 -33.00 -29.09 -11.85
C LYS A 489 -33.25 -30.21 -12.85
N THR A 490 -32.62 -30.08 -14.02
CA THR A 490 -32.45 -31.18 -14.97
C THR A 490 -31.22 -32.00 -14.60
N LEU A 491 -31.40 -33.28 -14.32
CA LEU A 491 -30.29 -34.19 -13.99
C LEU A 491 -29.95 -35.06 -15.20
N TYR A 492 -28.72 -34.94 -15.69
CA TYR A 492 -28.18 -35.79 -16.73
C TYR A 492 -27.47 -36.98 -16.12
N VAL A 493 -27.93 -38.20 -16.41
CA VAL A 493 -27.37 -39.43 -15.84
C VAL A 493 -26.79 -40.32 -16.94
N ILE A 494 -25.51 -40.64 -16.84
CA ILE A 494 -24.83 -41.66 -17.63
C ILE A 494 -24.58 -42.85 -16.70
N THR A 495 -25.10 -44.02 -17.06
CA THR A 495 -24.85 -45.25 -16.32
C THR A 495 -24.91 -46.49 -17.21
N HIS A 496 -24.08 -47.47 -16.87
CA HIS A 496 -24.11 -48.82 -17.41
C HIS A 496 -24.90 -49.79 -16.53
N ASN A 497 -25.40 -49.36 -15.37
CA ASN A 497 -26.10 -50.20 -14.43
C ASN A 497 -27.59 -50.38 -14.81
N ASN A 498 -27.99 -51.61 -15.14
CA ASN A 498 -29.35 -51.93 -15.57
C ASN A 498 -30.40 -51.71 -14.47
N TYR A 499 -30.03 -51.87 -13.20
CA TYR A 499 -30.96 -51.64 -12.08
C TYR A 499 -31.35 -50.17 -12.00
N LEU A 500 -30.38 -49.25 -12.02
CA LEU A 500 -30.67 -47.81 -12.02
C LEU A 500 -31.45 -47.38 -13.26
N LYS A 501 -31.17 -47.97 -14.43
CA LYS A 501 -31.96 -47.73 -15.64
C LYS A 501 -33.43 -48.10 -15.44
N SER A 502 -33.71 -49.30 -14.89
CA SER A 502 -35.08 -49.75 -14.63
C SER A 502 -35.84 -48.83 -13.66
N LEU A 503 -35.16 -48.29 -12.65
CA LEU A 503 -35.74 -47.30 -11.74
C LEU A 503 -36.06 -45.97 -12.43
N MET A 504 -35.47 -45.69 -13.59
CA MET A 504 -35.61 -44.47 -14.37
C MET A 504 -36.25 -44.71 -15.74
N ASP A 505 -37.02 -45.78 -15.94
CA ASP A 505 -37.59 -46.14 -17.24
C ASP A 505 -38.47 -45.04 -17.86
N ASN A 506 -39.08 -44.19 -17.03
CA ASN A 506 -39.88 -43.04 -17.48
C ASN A 506 -39.04 -41.77 -17.77
N ALA A 507 -37.73 -41.82 -17.61
CA ALA A 507 -36.84 -40.69 -17.86
C ALA A 507 -36.66 -40.44 -19.36
N LYS A 508 -36.56 -39.16 -19.75
CA LYS A 508 -36.22 -38.79 -21.13
C LYS A 508 -34.84 -39.37 -21.48
N THR A 509 -34.69 -39.88 -22.70
CA THR A 509 -33.43 -40.51 -23.11
C THR A 509 -32.84 -39.81 -24.33
N VAL A 510 -31.57 -39.42 -24.20
CA VAL A 510 -30.74 -38.84 -25.26
C VAL A 510 -29.66 -39.85 -25.62
N THR A 511 -29.58 -40.24 -26.90
CA THR A 511 -28.61 -41.26 -27.35
C THR A 511 -27.48 -40.66 -28.16
N MET A 512 -26.25 -40.85 -27.73
CA MET A 512 -25.03 -40.59 -28.49
C MET A 512 -24.75 -41.77 -29.42
N ILE A 513 -24.81 -41.54 -30.73
CA ILE A 513 -24.54 -42.57 -31.74
C ILE A 513 -23.23 -42.27 -32.43
N LYS A 514 -22.26 -43.19 -32.31
CA LYS A 514 -21.01 -43.16 -33.05
C LYS A 514 -21.05 -44.09 -34.25
N SER A 515 -20.67 -43.56 -35.40
CA SER A 515 -20.51 -44.30 -36.64
C SER A 515 -19.42 -43.66 -37.49
N ASN A 516 -18.58 -44.48 -38.10
CA ASN A 516 -17.45 -44.05 -38.90
C ASN A 516 -16.62 -43.01 -38.12
N GLY A 517 -16.21 -43.34 -36.89
CA GLY A 517 -15.37 -42.50 -36.05
C GLY A 517 -15.95 -41.14 -35.63
N THR A 518 -17.22 -40.86 -35.95
CA THR A 518 -17.91 -39.60 -35.62
C THR A 518 -19.17 -39.84 -34.83
N SER A 519 -19.44 -38.98 -33.87
CA SER A 519 -20.58 -39.04 -32.96
C SER A 519 -21.60 -37.97 -33.28
N LYS A 520 -22.88 -38.34 -33.17
CA LYS A 520 -24.05 -37.47 -33.31
C LYS A 520 -25.04 -37.72 -32.18
N LEU A 521 -25.83 -36.70 -31.86
CA LEU A 521 -26.94 -36.81 -30.92
C LEU A 521 -28.19 -37.32 -31.64
N SER A 522 -28.90 -38.25 -31.02
CA SER A 522 -30.22 -38.69 -31.43
C SER A 522 -31.17 -38.54 -30.24
N LEU A 523 -32.19 -37.69 -30.40
CA LEU A 523 -33.28 -37.57 -29.44
C LEU A 523 -34.30 -38.67 -29.76
N ARG A 524 -34.58 -39.55 -28.80
CA ARG A 524 -35.81 -40.36 -28.86
C ARG A 524 -36.89 -39.58 -28.11
N LYS A 525 -38.00 -39.30 -28.78
CA LYS A 525 -39.21 -38.78 -28.14
C LYS A 525 -39.81 -39.85 -27.24
#